data_AF-A0A2N3GBC9-F1
#
_entry.id   AF-A0A2N3GBC9-F1
#
_cell.length_a   1.000
_cell.length_b   1.000
_cell.length_c   1.000
_cell.angle_alpha   90.00
_cell.angle_beta   90.00
_cell.angle_gamma   90.00
#
_symmetry.space_group_name_H-M   'P 1'
#
loop_
_entity.id
_entity.type
_entity.pdbx_description
1 polymer ?
#
loop_
_entity_poly.entity_id
_entity_poly.type
_entity_poly.pdbx_seq_one_letter_code
_entity_poly.pdbx_strand_id
1 'polypeptide(L)'
;MNSRRSLTIVTLVLAGCSAFFAILWAPLPGSGLVSTTVDLTAPVTAVNCNPCHARIAETDVKGLIFSHGNHLLVECTSCHVQTPHEDGVTTRPAMSTCFVCHSLSHGSQAILAAGECADCHTPEHVMRPTSHVKGWAAKPHATASAGGANDCMLCHQAPEDCDVCHVEQSVDVGKMPAIYLRNIPVTPERPSVTIDTRAAPESGSCVFCHKDIDRTDNGRITFVHEPHMERGYQCKSCHEVFPHAADRTTVPDMQSCYRCHGLKHASWGEFATQECLACHPRSFPLKPIDHTTDFVMGEHKKQATGDIGTCTMCHQSDFCVPCHNAQKKLPDGSQSPKVIPVDHTKPEWRPGHGDKFLAQEGSCSVCHTNQSCTRCHLTPMPHPTTWMTQHTENGYPTKDCDVCHSDKSTCQECHHGSLENDLLVAENCVGCHEEMKTDPPTSIKNISLAEHAVHFNVQERVGRLYVCDDCHIGFTVARVMQPASQTQAHDLRLCYDCHGNLNPATKLIIAPYSGSDLCRQCHKDLNI
;
A
#
# COMPACT_ATOMS: atom_id res chain seq x y z
N MET A 1 45.47 -5.66 67.98
CA MET A 1 45.36 -4.86 66.73
C MET A 1 44.43 -5.60 65.76
N ASN A 2 43.90 -4.90 64.74
CA ASN A 2 43.16 -5.41 63.57
C ASN A 2 41.79 -6.10 63.79
N SER A 3 40.77 -5.24 63.92
CA SER A 3 39.48 -5.28 63.19
C SER A 3 39.23 -6.42 62.17
N ARG A 4 38.02 -7.01 62.23
CA ARG A 4 37.05 -7.07 61.10
C ARG A 4 35.68 -7.67 61.49
N ARG A 5 34.60 -7.10 60.93
CA ARG A 5 33.23 -7.67 60.76
C ARG A 5 32.40 -7.87 62.06
N SER A 6 31.05 -7.86 62.07
CA SER A 6 30.07 -7.80 60.97
C SER A 6 28.70 -7.18 61.37
N LEU A 7 28.05 -6.51 60.41
CA LEU A 7 26.61 -6.44 60.05
C LEU A 7 25.46 -6.24 61.09
N THR A 8 24.64 -5.18 60.84
CA THR A 8 23.14 -5.08 60.89
C THR A 8 22.35 -5.42 62.19
N ILE A 9 21.16 -4.87 62.52
CA ILE A 9 20.22 -3.92 61.85
C ILE A 9 20.01 -2.67 62.77
N VAL A 10 18.89 -1.95 62.99
CA VAL A 10 17.43 -2.00 62.64
C VAL A 10 16.85 -0.57 62.61
N THR A 11 15.72 -0.33 61.91
CA THR A 11 14.72 0.78 62.05
C THR A 11 15.21 2.23 62.26
N LEU A 12 14.81 3.20 61.42
CA LEU A 12 13.46 3.80 61.43
C LEU A 12 13.15 4.61 60.13
N VAL A 13 11.98 5.26 60.10
CA VAL A 13 11.41 6.10 59.00
C VAL A 13 10.77 5.32 57.85
N LEU A 14 9.45 5.14 57.93
CA LEU A 14 8.60 4.69 56.80
C LEU A 14 7.17 5.27 56.90
N ALA A 15 7.07 6.59 56.91
CA ALA A 15 5.82 7.34 56.82
C ALA A 15 6.08 8.71 56.18
N GLY A 16 5.71 8.92 54.91
CA GLY A 16 5.90 10.23 54.25
C GLY A 16 5.76 10.29 52.73
N CYS A 17 5.97 9.20 51.98
CA CYS A 17 6.06 9.28 50.51
C CYS A 17 4.77 8.95 49.73
N SER A 18 3.75 8.38 50.37
CA SER A 18 2.58 7.81 49.68
C SER A 18 1.62 8.83 49.05
N ALA A 19 1.73 10.11 49.40
CA ALA A 19 0.76 11.16 49.02
C ALA A 19 1.15 11.97 47.77
N PHE A 20 2.43 11.97 47.35
CA PHE A 20 2.92 12.86 46.30
C PHE A 20 2.96 12.27 44.88
N PHE A 21 2.87 10.94 44.74
CA PHE A 21 2.96 10.28 43.43
C PHE A 21 1.63 10.18 42.66
N ALA A 22 0.49 10.50 43.30
CA ALA A 22 -0.84 10.33 42.71
C ALA A 22 -1.31 11.52 41.83
N ILE A 23 -0.56 12.62 41.77
CA ILE A 23 -1.01 13.88 41.13
C ILE A 23 -0.39 14.07 39.72
N LEU A 24 0.71 13.39 39.40
CA LEU A 24 1.43 13.54 38.12
C LEU A 24 0.84 12.77 36.93
N TRP A 25 -0.27 12.06 37.12
CA TRP A 25 -0.97 11.28 36.07
C TRP A 25 -2.44 11.68 35.90
N ALA A 26 -2.86 12.83 36.45
CA ALA A 26 -4.11 13.47 36.03
C ALA A 26 -3.92 13.99 34.58
N PRO A 27 -4.75 13.59 33.60
CA PRO A 27 -4.66 14.15 32.25
C PRO A 27 -4.97 15.65 32.28
N LEU A 28 -4.18 16.44 31.55
CA LEU A 28 -4.37 17.89 31.48
C LEU A 28 -5.75 18.22 30.91
N PRO A 29 -6.55 19.10 31.54
CA PRO A 29 -7.80 19.60 30.97
C PRO A 29 -7.48 20.48 29.76
N GLY A 30 -7.35 19.83 28.61
CA GLY A 30 -6.80 20.40 27.38
C GLY A 30 -6.48 19.34 26.33
N SER A 31 -6.14 18.10 26.74
CA SER A 31 -6.08 16.94 25.83
C SER A 31 -7.48 16.35 25.58
N GLY A 32 -8.45 17.21 25.24
CA GLY A 32 -9.73 16.76 24.72
C GLY A 32 -9.50 16.10 23.36
N LEU A 33 -9.88 14.83 23.23
CA LEU A 33 -9.93 14.16 21.92
C LEU A 33 -10.98 14.89 21.07
N VAL A 34 -10.52 15.73 20.15
CA VAL A 34 -11.40 16.33 19.13
C VAL A 34 -12.00 15.17 18.33
N SER A 35 -13.31 14.98 18.45
CA SER A 35 -14.05 13.95 17.73
C SER A 35 -13.76 14.06 16.24
N THR A 36 -13.29 12.98 15.64
CA THR A 36 -13.14 12.86 14.19
C THR A 36 -14.48 12.57 13.53
N THR A 37 -15.36 11.90 14.27
CA THR A 37 -16.74 11.62 13.89
C THR A 37 -17.59 12.88 14.01
N VAL A 38 -18.33 13.19 12.95
CA VAL A 38 -19.33 14.26 12.86
C VAL A 38 -20.67 13.63 12.45
N ASP A 39 -21.72 13.93 13.20
CA ASP A 39 -23.11 13.71 12.74
C ASP A 39 -23.54 14.95 11.93
N LEU A 40 -24.01 14.73 10.70
CA LEU A 40 -24.41 15.75 9.74
C LEU A 40 -25.91 16.09 9.82
N THR A 41 -26.65 15.43 10.72
CA THR A 41 -28.11 15.53 10.89
C THR A 41 -28.53 15.87 12.33
N ALA A 42 -27.63 15.67 13.30
CA ALA A 42 -27.81 16.11 14.68
C ALA A 42 -27.93 17.64 14.80
N PRO A 43 -28.49 18.16 15.92
CA PRO A 43 -28.48 19.58 16.23
C PRO A 43 -27.06 20.15 16.17
N VAL A 44 -26.90 21.30 15.52
CA VAL A 44 -25.59 21.90 15.24
C VAL A 44 -24.88 22.28 16.55
N THR A 45 -23.68 21.75 16.76
CA THR A 45 -22.76 22.16 17.85
C THR A 45 -21.36 22.43 17.31
N ALA A 46 -20.49 23.05 18.12
CA ALA A 46 -19.09 23.26 17.79
C ALA A 46 -18.33 21.93 17.47
N VAL A 47 -18.77 20.80 18.03
CA VAL A 47 -18.16 19.47 17.76
C VAL A 47 -18.41 19.02 16.32
N ASN A 48 -19.56 19.36 15.74
CA ASN A 48 -19.90 19.02 14.35
C ASN A 48 -19.10 19.87 13.35
N CYS A 49 -18.77 21.12 13.70
CA CYS A 49 -18.13 22.07 12.79
C CYS A 49 -16.59 22.05 12.84
N ASN A 50 -15.99 21.94 14.03
CA ASN A 50 -14.53 22.08 14.22
C ASN A 50 -13.67 21.08 13.42
N PRO A 51 -14.08 19.82 13.15
CA PRO A 51 -13.30 18.90 12.31
C PRO A 51 -13.20 19.34 10.84
N CYS A 52 -14.17 20.11 10.35
CA CYS A 52 -14.23 20.58 8.96
C CYS A 52 -13.91 22.08 8.80
N HIS A 53 -13.92 22.87 9.88
CA HIS A 53 -13.65 24.31 9.85
C HIS A 53 -12.61 24.72 10.89
N ALA A 54 -11.39 25.02 10.44
CA ALA A 54 -10.31 25.52 11.30
C ALA A 54 -10.58 26.93 11.84
N ARG A 55 -11.42 27.71 11.13
CA ARG A 55 -11.99 29.00 11.57
C ARG A 55 -13.38 29.16 10.95
N ILE A 56 -14.32 29.72 11.71
CA ILE A 56 -15.70 30.02 11.29
C ILE A 56 -15.96 31.56 11.42
N ALA A 57 -14.92 32.35 11.70
CA ALA A 57 -15.07 33.62 12.42
C ALA A 57 -15.68 34.80 11.64
N GLU A 58 -15.72 34.79 10.31
CA GLU A 58 -16.05 35.97 9.48
C GLU A 58 -17.05 35.60 8.37
N THR A 59 -17.88 36.56 7.95
CA THR A 59 -18.86 36.39 6.87
C THR A 59 -18.29 36.76 5.50
N ASP A 60 -18.60 35.95 4.49
CA ASP A 60 -18.38 36.23 3.06
C ASP A 60 -19.55 36.99 2.41
N VAL A 61 -20.63 37.24 3.15
CA VAL A 61 -21.81 37.98 2.65
C VAL A 61 -21.49 39.46 2.52
N LYS A 62 -21.25 39.91 1.28
CA LYS A 62 -20.95 41.32 0.96
C LYS A 62 -22.03 42.27 1.50
N GLY A 63 -21.62 43.20 2.37
CA GLY A 63 -22.50 44.21 2.96
C GLY A 63 -23.19 43.77 4.26
N LEU A 64 -22.81 42.62 4.83
CA LEU A 64 -23.19 42.19 6.17
C LEU A 64 -21.99 42.35 7.12
N ILE A 65 -22.20 42.96 8.28
CA ILE A 65 -21.26 43.07 9.38
C ILE A 65 -21.59 41.95 10.37
N PHE A 66 -20.89 40.82 10.26
CA PHE A 66 -21.12 39.68 11.16
C PHE A 66 -19.84 38.89 11.43
N SER A 67 -19.68 38.46 12.69
CA SER A 67 -18.63 37.54 13.12
C SER A 67 -19.20 36.52 14.09
N HIS A 68 -18.92 35.23 13.84
CA HIS A 68 -19.25 34.18 14.82
C HIS A 68 -18.50 34.39 16.14
N GLY A 69 -17.31 35.01 16.14
CA GLY A 69 -16.48 35.18 17.34
C GLY A 69 -17.21 35.87 18.50
N ASN A 70 -18.08 36.84 18.21
CA ASN A 70 -18.89 37.55 19.20
C ASN A 70 -20.16 36.76 19.61
N HIS A 71 -20.56 35.78 18.81
CA HIS A 71 -21.82 35.01 18.97
C HIS A 71 -21.60 33.58 19.47
N LEU A 72 -20.36 33.09 19.60
CA LEU A 72 -20.02 31.76 20.15
C LEU A 72 -20.41 31.55 21.63
N LEU A 73 -20.93 32.58 22.31
CA LEU A 73 -21.54 32.47 23.64
C LEU A 73 -23.03 32.10 23.59
N VAL A 74 -23.62 31.97 22.39
CA VAL A 74 -25.00 31.56 22.15
C VAL A 74 -25.00 30.16 21.55
N GLU A 75 -25.91 29.29 22.01
CA GLU A 75 -26.08 27.93 21.48
C GLU A 75 -26.30 27.95 19.97
N CYS A 76 -25.51 27.18 19.22
CA CYS A 76 -25.44 27.29 17.76
C CYS A 76 -26.79 26.99 17.07
N THR A 77 -27.61 26.13 17.67
CA THR A 77 -28.99 25.80 17.28
C THR A 77 -29.96 26.99 17.31
N SER A 78 -29.62 28.07 18.04
CA SER A 78 -30.40 29.31 18.07
C SER A 78 -30.41 30.02 16.71
N CYS A 79 -29.32 29.85 15.94
CA CYS A 79 -29.14 30.42 14.61
C CYS A 79 -29.24 29.36 13.50
N HIS A 80 -28.68 28.16 13.74
CA HIS A 80 -28.66 27.05 12.80
C HIS A 80 -29.70 25.99 13.17
N VAL A 81 -30.93 26.22 12.71
CA VAL A 81 -32.09 25.31 12.90
C VAL A 81 -31.96 23.98 12.13
N GLN A 82 -31.01 23.90 11.20
CA GLN A 82 -30.59 22.70 10.47
C GLN A 82 -29.09 22.79 10.15
N THR A 83 -28.48 21.67 9.75
CA THR A 83 -27.08 21.61 9.29
C THR A 83 -26.84 22.60 8.15
N PRO A 84 -25.76 23.40 8.17
CA PRO A 84 -25.52 24.41 7.13
C PRO A 84 -25.22 23.84 5.73
N HIS A 85 -24.92 22.55 5.57
CA HIS A 85 -24.49 21.94 4.32
C HIS A 85 -25.25 20.64 4.04
N GLU A 86 -26.00 20.56 2.95
CA GLU A 86 -26.74 19.36 2.48
C GLU A 86 -26.94 19.46 0.93
N ASP A 87 -26.85 18.36 0.18
CA ASP A 87 -27.00 18.29 -1.30
C ASP A 87 -26.21 19.37 -2.09
N GLY A 88 -25.00 19.69 -1.62
CA GLY A 88 -24.13 20.72 -2.23
C GLY A 88 -24.55 22.18 -1.96
N VAL A 89 -25.58 22.42 -1.13
CA VAL A 89 -26.12 23.75 -0.82
C VAL A 89 -25.70 24.21 0.58
N THR A 90 -25.13 25.41 0.68
CA THR A 90 -24.90 26.09 1.97
C THR A 90 -26.16 26.85 2.42
N THR A 91 -26.92 26.28 3.35
CA THR A 91 -28.01 27.00 4.06
C THR A 91 -27.42 27.98 5.07
N ARG A 92 -27.92 29.21 5.08
CA ARG A 92 -27.51 30.28 6.02
C ARG A 92 -28.70 30.71 6.88
N PRO A 93 -28.49 31.16 8.13
CA PRO A 93 -29.54 31.77 8.94
C PRO A 93 -30.21 32.93 8.19
N ALA A 94 -31.53 33.07 8.32
CA ALA A 94 -32.25 34.19 7.73
C ALA A 94 -32.04 35.46 8.58
N MET A 95 -32.20 36.64 7.99
CA MET A 95 -32.13 37.91 8.72
C MET A 95 -33.12 37.93 9.91
N SER A 96 -34.32 37.37 9.71
CA SER A 96 -35.35 37.20 10.74
C SER A 96 -34.93 36.34 11.94
N THR A 97 -33.87 35.53 11.81
CA THR A 97 -33.24 34.79 12.90
C THR A 97 -32.39 35.71 13.79
N CYS A 98 -31.74 36.75 13.25
CA CYS A 98 -30.99 37.72 14.04
C CYS A 98 -31.94 38.54 14.95
N PHE A 99 -33.12 38.90 14.44
CA PHE A 99 -34.18 39.60 15.17
C PHE A 99 -34.85 38.78 16.28
N VAL A 100 -34.37 37.55 16.55
CA VAL A 100 -34.69 36.80 17.78
C VAL A 100 -34.00 37.43 19.01
N CYS A 101 -32.87 38.12 18.83
CA CYS A 101 -32.12 38.78 19.91
C CYS A 101 -31.90 40.27 19.64
N HIS A 102 -31.62 40.64 18.39
CA HIS A 102 -31.40 42.03 17.98
C HIS A 102 -32.74 42.76 17.83
N SER A 103 -32.84 43.98 18.37
CA SER A 103 -34.07 44.77 18.45
C SER A 103 -35.25 44.11 19.20
N LEU A 104 -35.04 42.96 19.86
CA LEU A 104 -36.05 42.37 20.76
C LEU A 104 -36.12 43.17 22.07
N SER A 105 -37.25 43.84 22.29
CA SER A 105 -37.55 44.58 23.53
C SER A 105 -38.10 43.66 24.61
N HIS A 106 -37.39 43.52 25.72
CA HIS A 106 -37.76 42.66 26.86
C HIS A 106 -38.39 43.48 28.02
N GLY A 107 -39.27 44.41 27.67
CA GLY A 107 -40.06 45.21 28.62
C GLY A 107 -39.19 46.04 29.57
N SER A 108 -39.28 45.77 30.88
CA SER A 108 -38.49 46.48 31.91
C SER A 108 -36.99 46.15 31.89
N GLN A 109 -36.56 45.17 31.09
CA GLN A 109 -35.16 44.78 30.93
C GLN A 109 -34.50 45.39 29.66
N ALA A 110 -35.19 46.32 28.99
CA ALA A 110 -34.76 46.99 27.77
C ALA A 110 -34.51 46.02 26.59
N ILE A 111 -33.74 46.46 25.57
CA ILE A 111 -33.47 45.71 24.34
C ILE A 111 -32.31 44.73 24.59
N LEU A 112 -32.46 43.47 24.17
CA LEU A 112 -31.47 42.41 24.44
C LEU A 112 -30.15 42.61 23.67
N ALA A 113 -30.21 43.03 22.41
CA ALA A 113 -29.06 43.46 21.63
C ALA A 113 -29.46 44.60 20.66
N ALA A 114 -28.54 45.53 20.41
CA ALA A 114 -28.74 46.58 19.41
C ALA A 114 -28.93 45.96 18.01
N GLY A 115 -29.87 46.51 17.25
CA GLY A 115 -30.22 46.05 15.91
C GLY A 115 -30.60 47.21 15.01
N GLU A 116 -29.87 48.33 15.14
CA GLU A 116 -29.93 49.40 14.15
C GLU A 116 -29.37 48.87 12.84
N CYS A 117 -29.89 49.36 11.70
CA CYS A 117 -29.54 48.79 10.41
C CYS A 117 -28.03 48.87 10.12
N ALA A 118 -27.35 49.92 10.63
CA ALA A 118 -25.91 50.12 10.50
C ALA A 118 -25.04 49.24 11.43
N ASP A 119 -25.62 48.59 12.45
CA ASP A 119 -24.90 47.61 13.28
C ASP A 119 -24.62 46.32 12.50
N CYS A 120 -25.49 46.00 11.52
CA CYS A 120 -25.43 44.78 10.72
C CYS A 120 -25.13 45.00 9.23
N HIS A 121 -25.28 46.21 8.68
CA HIS A 121 -25.04 46.49 7.26
C HIS A 121 -23.95 47.54 7.03
N THR A 122 -23.12 47.32 6.00
CA THR A 122 -22.14 48.33 5.59
C THR A 122 -22.84 49.50 4.86
N PRO A 123 -22.26 50.72 4.86
CA PRO A 123 -22.90 51.91 4.26
C PRO A 123 -23.25 51.79 2.77
N GLU A 124 -22.61 50.86 2.05
CA GLU A 124 -22.82 50.59 0.62
C GLU A 124 -23.95 49.57 0.36
N HIS A 125 -24.52 48.98 1.42
CA HIS A 125 -25.57 47.97 1.29
C HIS A 125 -26.93 48.61 0.99
N VAL A 126 -27.57 48.15 -0.10
CA VAL A 126 -28.89 48.65 -0.52
C VAL A 126 -29.99 47.95 0.28
N MET A 127 -30.25 48.47 1.48
CA MET A 127 -31.24 47.91 2.43
C MET A 127 -32.69 47.89 1.90
N ARG A 128 -33.04 48.75 0.93
CA ARG A 128 -34.40 48.82 0.35
C ARG A 128 -34.66 47.60 -0.54
N PRO A 129 -35.63 46.70 -0.22
CA PRO A 129 -35.87 45.49 -1.01
C PRO A 129 -36.35 45.79 -2.43
N THR A 130 -35.98 44.94 -3.39
CA THR A 130 -36.34 45.07 -4.82
C THR A 130 -37.85 45.04 -5.09
N SER A 131 -38.65 44.55 -4.14
CA SER A 131 -40.12 44.60 -4.16
C SER A 131 -40.69 46.03 -4.14
N HIS A 132 -39.94 47.01 -3.63
CA HIS A 132 -40.40 48.39 -3.37
C HIS A 132 -40.47 49.27 -4.64
N VAL A 133 -41.21 48.80 -5.64
CA VAL A 133 -41.40 49.41 -6.96
C VAL A 133 -42.29 50.66 -6.93
N LYS A 134 -42.21 51.48 -8.00
CA LYS A 134 -43.13 52.59 -8.22
C LYS A 134 -44.56 52.06 -8.39
N GLY A 135 -45.52 52.65 -7.68
CA GLY A 135 -46.92 52.16 -7.64
C GLY A 135 -47.15 51.01 -6.64
N TRP A 136 -46.26 50.85 -5.65
CA TRP A 136 -46.30 49.82 -4.59
C TRP A 136 -47.71 49.48 -4.09
N ALA A 137 -48.46 50.47 -3.59
CA ALA A 137 -49.77 50.31 -2.94
C ALA A 137 -50.88 49.66 -3.78
N ALA A 138 -50.66 49.45 -5.09
CA ALA A 138 -51.54 48.65 -5.92
C ALA A 138 -51.23 47.14 -5.79
N LYS A 139 -51.39 46.39 -6.89
CA LYS A 139 -51.11 44.95 -6.95
C LYS A 139 -49.75 44.50 -6.37
N PRO A 140 -48.62 45.24 -6.50
CA PRO A 140 -47.34 44.81 -5.93
C PRO A 140 -47.39 44.57 -4.41
N HIS A 141 -47.93 45.52 -3.64
CA HIS A 141 -48.08 45.40 -2.19
C HIS A 141 -48.99 44.21 -1.82
N ALA A 142 -50.19 44.15 -2.41
CA ALA A 142 -51.14 43.06 -2.16
C ALA A 142 -50.58 41.66 -2.54
N THR A 143 -49.68 41.58 -3.54
CA THR A 143 -49.01 40.32 -3.92
C THR A 143 -47.92 39.94 -2.92
N ALA A 144 -47.16 40.92 -2.41
CA ALA A 144 -46.11 40.67 -1.41
C ALA A 144 -46.69 40.29 -0.05
N SER A 145 -47.74 40.98 0.41
CA SER A 145 -48.40 40.73 1.70
C SER A 145 -49.27 39.46 1.72
N ALA A 146 -49.44 38.77 0.59
CA ALA A 146 -50.23 37.53 0.50
C ALA A 146 -49.65 36.36 1.33
N GLY A 147 -48.34 36.39 1.64
CA GLY A 147 -47.71 35.45 2.57
C GLY A 147 -47.86 35.81 4.06
N GLY A 148 -48.56 36.91 4.37
CA GLY A 148 -48.61 37.53 5.68
C GLY A 148 -47.63 38.70 5.82
N ALA A 149 -47.94 39.63 6.72
CA ALA A 149 -47.17 40.87 6.93
C ALA A 149 -45.97 40.74 7.88
N ASN A 150 -45.75 39.55 8.48
CA ASN A 150 -44.82 39.39 9.61
C ASN A 150 -43.37 39.79 9.26
N ASP A 151 -42.87 39.38 8.09
CA ASP A 151 -41.49 39.71 7.68
C ASP A 151 -41.34 41.18 7.25
N CYS A 152 -42.44 41.88 6.96
CA CYS A 152 -42.42 43.34 6.75
C CYS A 152 -42.14 44.08 8.08
N MET A 153 -42.57 43.52 9.22
CA MET A 153 -42.36 44.07 10.55
C MET A 153 -40.90 44.00 11.05
N LEU A 154 -39.99 43.45 10.24
CA LEU A 154 -38.54 43.56 10.45
C LEU A 154 -38.00 44.97 10.09
N CYS A 155 -38.76 45.74 9.32
CA CYS A 155 -38.35 47.08 8.86
C CYS A 155 -39.45 48.16 8.99
N HIS A 156 -40.72 47.76 9.12
CA HIS A 156 -41.87 48.66 9.17
C HIS A 156 -42.60 48.63 10.51
N GLN A 157 -43.20 49.77 10.88
CA GLN A 157 -44.06 49.89 12.05
C GLN A 157 -45.52 50.03 11.62
N ALA A 158 -46.35 49.02 11.89
CA ALA A 158 -47.75 48.98 11.49
C ALA A 158 -48.56 50.28 11.79
N PRO A 159 -48.44 50.94 12.96
CA PRO A 159 -49.17 52.17 13.26
C PRO A 159 -48.83 53.37 12.37
N GLU A 160 -47.65 53.37 11.72
CA GLU A 160 -47.12 54.49 10.93
C GLU A 160 -47.12 54.15 9.43
N ASP A 161 -46.61 52.98 9.05
CA ASP A 161 -46.41 52.56 7.66
C ASP A 161 -47.66 51.93 7.01
N CYS A 162 -48.53 51.29 7.80
CA CYS A 162 -49.62 50.44 7.28
C CYS A 162 -51.00 50.97 7.66
N ASP A 163 -51.27 51.10 8.95
CA ASP A 163 -52.61 51.37 9.48
C ASP A 163 -53.15 52.74 9.03
N VAL A 164 -52.28 53.75 8.87
CA VAL A 164 -52.65 55.07 8.31
C VAL A 164 -53.32 54.92 6.93
N CYS A 165 -52.67 54.18 6.03
CA CYS A 165 -53.13 53.95 4.67
C CYS A 165 -54.34 53.01 4.62
N HIS A 166 -54.32 51.93 5.40
CA HIS A 166 -55.42 50.95 5.45
C HIS A 166 -56.71 51.55 6.02
N VAL A 167 -56.62 52.43 7.02
CA VAL A 167 -57.77 53.15 7.57
C VAL A 167 -58.27 54.22 6.59
N GLU A 168 -57.38 55.02 5.98
CA GLU A 168 -57.78 56.04 4.99
C GLU A 168 -58.51 55.42 3.79
N GLN A 169 -57.97 54.32 3.26
CA GLN A 169 -58.53 53.63 2.09
C GLN A 169 -59.63 52.61 2.45
N SER A 170 -59.97 52.46 3.74
CA SER A 170 -60.97 51.50 4.25
C SER A 170 -60.74 50.06 3.74
N VAL A 171 -59.49 49.59 3.78
CA VAL A 171 -59.11 48.27 3.27
C VAL A 171 -59.60 47.18 4.23
N ASP A 172 -60.40 46.24 3.72
CA ASP A 172 -60.94 45.11 4.50
C ASP A 172 -59.87 44.03 4.74
N VAL A 173 -58.90 44.37 5.58
CA VAL A 173 -57.88 43.48 6.14
C VAL A 173 -57.86 43.64 7.65
N GLY A 174 -57.58 42.55 8.37
CA GLY A 174 -57.41 42.58 9.82
C GLY A 174 -56.24 43.50 10.22
N LYS A 175 -56.25 43.98 11.48
CA LYS A 175 -55.15 44.80 12.01
C LYS A 175 -53.79 44.14 11.77
N MET A 176 -52.83 44.93 11.29
CA MET A 176 -51.47 44.45 11.08
C MET A 176 -50.81 44.09 12.42
N PRO A 177 -49.82 43.16 12.45
CA PRO A 177 -49.09 42.85 13.66
C PRO A 177 -48.40 44.12 14.19
N ALA A 178 -48.50 44.41 15.50
CA ALA A 178 -47.89 45.61 16.07
C ALA A 178 -46.34 45.53 16.13
N ILE A 179 -45.80 44.31 16.10
CA ILE A 179 -44.37 43.98 16.13
C ILE A 179 -44.12 42.71 15.30
N TYR A 180 -42.86 42.45 14.93
CA TYR A 180 -42.44 41.15 14.40
C TYR A 180 -42.70 40.04 15.41
N LEU A 181 -43.32 38.94 14.95
CA LEU A 181 -43.55 37.73 15.74
C LEU A 181 -42.52 36.66 15.34
N ARG A 182 -41.82 36.12 16.34
CA ARG A 182 -40.82 35.05 16.13
C ARG A 182 -41.50 33.75 15.73
N ASN A 183 -41.26 33.32 14.49
CA ASN A 183 -41.55 31.97 14.04
C ASN A 183 -40.32 31.07 14.30
N ILE A 184 -40.52 29.92 14.97
CA ILE A 184 -39.52 28.86 15.06
C ILE A 184 -39.90 27.79 14.03
N PRO A 185 -39.07 27.51 13.00
CA PRO A 185 -39.33 26.39 12.11
C PRO A 185 -39.17 25.07 12.88
N VAL A 186 -40.13 24.17 12.73
CA VAL A 186 -40.05 22.82 13.30
C VAL A 186 -39.28 21.93 12.33
N THR A 187 -38.01 21.68 12.62
CA THR A 187 -37.18 20.75 11.84
C THR A 187 -37.69 19.32 12.05
N PRO A 188 -38.07 18.58 10.99
CA PRO A 188 -38.52 17.20 11.13
C PRO A 188 -37.36 16.28 11.50
N GLU A 189 -37.64 15.28 12.35
CA GLU A 189 -36.67 14.25 12.74
C GLU A 189 -36.24 13.41 11.53
N ARG A 190 -34.93 13.12 11.43
CA ARG A 190 -34.31 12.35 10.34
C ARG A 190 -33.34 11.30 10.92
N PRO A 191 -33.05 10.21 10.20
CA PRO A 191 -32.00 9.26 10.60
C PRO A 191 -30.63 9.93 10.72
N SER A 192 -29.82 9.49 11.68
CA SER A 192 -28.44 9.95 11.87
C SER A 192 -27.56 9.59 10.66
N VAL A 193 -26.81 10.56 10.14
CA VAL A 193 -25.79 10.39 9.09
C VAL A 193 -24.45 10.83 9.64
N THR A 194 -23.54 9.89 9.85
CA THR A 194 -22.21 10.15 10.41
C THR A 194 -21.09 10.00 9.39
N ILE A 195 -20.06 10.84 9.53
CA ILE A 195 -18.78 10.73 8.80
C ILE A 195 -17.63 10.75 9.80
N ASP A 196 -16.51 10.10 9.48
CA ASP A 196 -15.26 10.26 10.22
C ASP A 196 -14.21 10.93 9.34
N THR A 197 -13.70 12.08 9.79
CA THR A 197 -12.74 12.93 9.07
C THR A 197 -11.31 12.39 9.01
N ARG A 198 -11.01 11.26 9.66
CA ARG A 198 -9.70 10.58 9.62
C ARG A 198 -9.75 9.12 9.15
N ALA A 199 -10.93 8.50 9.10
CA ALA A 199 -11.11 7.19 8.48
C ALA A 199 -11.12 7.28 6.94
N ALA A 200 -11.03 6.14 6.26
CA ALA A 200 -11.43 6.05 4.85
C ALA A 200 -12.96 6.27 4.71
N PRO A 201 -13.44 6.90 3.62
CA PRO A 201 -14.87 7.17 3.45
C PRO A 201 -15.69 5.88 3.25
N GLU A 202 -16.97 5.91 3.63
CA GLU A 202 -17.94 4.83 3.34
C GLU A 202 -18.97 5.29 2.30
N SER A 203 -19.70 4.34 1.70
CA SER A 203 -20.61 4.60 0.57
C SER A 203 -21.68 5.66 0.85
N GLY A 204 -22.12 5.79 2.11
CA GLY A 204 -23.09 6.81 2.53
C GLY A 204 -22.47 8.17 2.86
N SER A 205 -21.16 8.24 3.13
CA SER A 205 -20.49 9.45 3.63
C SER A 205 -20.43 10.59 2.62
N CYS A 206 -20.48 10.28 1.32
CA CYS A 206 -20.38 11.27 0.24
C CYS A 206 -21.74 11.83 -0.17
N VAL A 207 -22.76 10.98 -0.30
CA VAL A 207 -24.05 11.33 -0.95
C VAL A 207 -24.90 12.35 -0.19
N PHE A 208 -24.62 12.56 1.10
CA PHE A 208 -25.23 13.65 1.89
C PHE A 208 -24.77 15.04 1.43
N CYS A 209 -23.49 15.16 1.04
CA CYS A 209 -22.88 16.42 0.59
C CYS A 209 -22.82 16.54 -0.94
N HIS A 210 -22.85 15.43 -1.66
CA HIS A 210 -22.59 15.34 -3.09
C HIS A 210 -23.68 14.57 -3.82
N LYS A 211 -24.51 15.28 -4.60
CA LYS A 211 -25.43 14.68 -5.58
C LYS A 211 -24.70 13.86 -6.65
N ASP A 212 -23.51 14.34 -7.01
CA ASP A 212 -22.57 13.75 -7.94
C ASP A 212 -21.17 13.93 -7.35
N ILE A 213 -20.38 12.85 -7.36
CA ILE A 213 -19.00 12.79 -6.86
C ILE A 213 -17.97 12.87 -7.99
N ASP A 214 -18.42 12.78 -9.25
CA ASP A 214 -17.54 12.80 -10.40
C ASP A 214 -17.24 14.24 -10.89
N ARG A 215 -15.94 14.50 -11.08
CA ARG A 215 -15.45 15.69 -11.81
C ARG A 215 -14.82 15.23 -13.11
N THR A 216 -15.68 14.86 -14.05
CA THR A 216 -15.34 14.25 -15.35
C THR A 216 -14.50 15.15 -16.27
N ASP A 217 -14.54 16.47 -16.07
CA ASP A 217 -13.62 17.42 -16.69
C ASP A 217 -13.02 18.40 -15.66
N ASN A 218 -11.75 18.17 -15.34
CA ASN A 218 -10.88 19.14 -14.65
C ASN A 218 -9.67 19.56 -15.52
N GLY A 219 -9.72 19.29 -16.83
CA GLY A 219 -8.63 19.49 -17.78
C GLY A 219 -7.39 18.61 -17.59
N ARG A 220 -7.37 17.69 -16.62
CA ARG A 220 -6.21 16.84 -16.30
C ARG A 220 -6.49 15.35 -16.38
N ILE A 221 -7.63 14.91 -15.84
CA ILE A 221 -8.08 13.51 -15.90
C ILE A 221 -9.57 13.43 -16.24
N THR A 222 -9.95 12.33 -16.88
CA THR A 222 -11.32 11.88 -17.04
C THR A 222 -11.46 10.62 -16.20
N PHE A 223 -12.16 10.73 -15.07
CA PHE A 223 -12.43 9.64 -14.14
C PHE A 223 -13.90 9.65 -13.77
N VAL A 224 -14.46 8.45 -13.56
CA VAL A 224 -15.83 8.21 -13.11
C VAL A 224 -15.85 7.12 -12.03
N HIS A 225 -16.58 7.35 -10.94
CA HIS A 225 -16.68 6.40 -9.84
C HIS A 225 -17.57 5.19 -10.19
N GLU A 226 -18.63 5.38 -10.98
CA GLU A 226 -19.63 4.35 -11.29
C GLU A 226 -19.00 3.01 -11.78
N PRO A 227 -18.17 2.96 -12.84
CA PRO A 227 -17.56 1.71 -13.30
C PRO A 227 -16.60 1.04 -12.29
N HIS A 228 -16.11 1.80 -11.31
CA HIS A 228 -15.26 1.28 -10.23
C HIS A 228 -16.11 0.75 -9.07
N MET A 229 -17.22 1.42 -8.74
CA MET A 229 -18.16 1.01 -7.71
C MET A 229 -19.00 -0.22 -8.13
N GLU A 230 -19.38 -0.33 -9.41
CA GLU A 230 -20.02 -1.54 -9.98
C GLU A 230 -19.17 -2.81 -9.77
N ARG A 231 -17.84 -2.67 -9.75
CA ARG A 231 -16.89 -3.77 -9.52
C ARG A 231 -16.73 -4.12 -8.03
N GLY A 232 -17.44 -3.46 -7.13
CA GLY A 232 -17.42 -3.72 -5.68
C GLY A 232 -16.14 -3.24 -4.98
N TYR A 233 -15.31 -2.41 -5.64
CA TYR A 233 -14.11 -1.87 -5.01
C TYR A 233 -14.47 -1.04 -3.78
N GLN A 234 -13.76 -1.29 -2.69
CA GLN A 234 -13.95 -0.59 -1.42
C GLN A 234 -13.37 0.82 -1.56
N CYS A 235 -14.02 1.84 -0.98
CA CYS A 235 -13.55 3.23 -1.10
C CYS A 235 -12.08 3.38 -0.65
N LYS A 236 -11.69 2.65 0.42
CA LYS A 236 -10.34 2.56 0.96
C LYS A 236 -9.26 2.01 0.01
N SER A 237 -9.64 1.42 -1.13
CA SER A 237 -8.69 1.00 -2.17
C SER A 237 -8.09 2.20 -2.92
N CYS A 238 -8.74 3.36 -2.89
CA CYS A 238 -8.28 4.61 -3.51
C CYS A 238 -8.17 5.77 -2.50
N HIS A 239 -9.09 5.85 -1.53
CA HIS A 239 -9.15 6.88 -0.50
C HIS A 239 -8.73 6.33 0.85
N GLU A 240 -7.44 6.42 1.17
CA GLU A 240 -6.88 5.95 2.45
C GLU A 240 -7.35 6.82 3.65
N VAL A 241 -7.84 8.04 3.38
CA VAL A 241 -8.49 8.96 4.34
C VAL A 241 -9.67 9.68 3.68
N PHE A 242 -10.55 10.29 4.48
CA PHE A 242 -11.68 11.09 4.01
C PHE A 242 -11.20 12.22 3.06
N PRO A 243 -11.87 12.45 1.90
CA PRO A 243 -11.36 13.38 0.90
C PRO A 243 -11.27 14.84 1.34
N HIS A 244 -12.00 15.28 2.36
CA HIS A 244 -12.04 16.70 2.77
C HIS A 244 -11.35 16.93 4.12
N ALA A 245 -10.44 17.91 4.14
CA ALA A 245 -9.89 18.51 5.35
C ALA A 245 -10.22 20.01 5.37
N ALA A 246 -10.06 20.65 6.53
CA ALA A 246 -10.48 22.04 6.75
C ALA A 246 -9.77 23.11 5.89
N ASP A 247 -8.69 22.74 5.18
CA ASP A 247 -7.89 23.59 4.30
C ASP A 247 -7.79 23.08 2.84
N ARG A 248 -8.19 21.84 2.56
CA ARG A 248 -7.95 21.18 1.25
C ARG A 248 -8.82 19.96 0.99
N THR A 249 -8.97 19.61 -0.29
CA THR A 249 -9.42 18.28 -0.73
C THR A 249 -8.21 17.41 -1.07
N THR A 250 -8.13 16.22 -0.48
CA THR A 250 -7.17 15.16 -0.81
C THR A 250 -7.78 14.25 -1.88
N VAL A 251 -7.10 14.08 -3.00
CA VAL A 251 -7.47 13.15 -4.08
C VAL A 251 -6.43 12.03 -4.18
N PRO A 252 -6.78 10.84 -4.70
CA PRO A 252 -5.81 9.77 -4.95
C PRO A 252 -4.70 10.24 -5.89
N ASP A 253 -3.49 9.71 -5.68
CA ASP A 253 -2.37 9.95 -6.59
C ASP A 253 -2.42 9.02 -7.82
N MET A 254 -1.56 9.26 -8.80
CA MET A 254 -1.53 8.41 -10.00
C MET A 254 -1.06 6.98 -9.68
N GLN A 255 -0.20 6.79 -8.67
CA GLN A 255 0.23 5.45 -8.24
C GLN A 255 -0.93 4.58 -7.77
N SER A 256 -1.91 5.17 -7.09
CA SER A 256 -3.13 4.48 -6.65
C SER A 256 -3.91 3.86 -7.83
N CYS A 257 -3.84 4.44 -9.03
CA CYS A 257 -4.41 3.85 -10.24
C CYS A 257 -3.58 2.67 -10.75
N TYR A 258 -2.24 2.79 -10.77
CA TYR A 258 -1.32 1.72 -11.22
C TYR A 258 -1.24 0.53 -10.25
N ARG A 259 -1.89 0.60 -9.07
CA ARG A 259 -2.22 -0.60 -8.25
C ARG A 259 -3.13 -1.59 -8.97
N CYS A 260 -3.75 -1.21 -10.09
CA CYS A 260 -4.63 -2.07 -10.92
C CYS A 260 -4.41 -1.86 -12.44
N HIS A 261 -4.21 -0.62 -12.89
CA HIS A 261 -4.00 -0.32 -14.31
C HIS A 261 -2.61 -0.78 -14.78
N GLY A 262 -2.58 -1.42 -15.94
CA GLY A 262 -1.38 -2.03 -16.52
C GLY A 262 -0.99 -3.41 -15.98
N LEU A 263 -1.65 -3.90 -14.91
CA LEU A 263 -1.46 -5.26 -14.42
C LEU A 263 -1.93 -6.28 -15.45
N LYS A 264 -1.12 -7.33 -15.65
CA LYS A 264 -1.42 -8.44 -16.57
C LYS A 264 -1.54 -9.75 -15.80
N HIS A 265 -2.74 -10.31 -15.77
CA HIS A 265 -3.02 -11.63 -15.24
C HIS A 265 -2.66 -12.67 -16.30
N ALA A 266 -1.70 -13.57 -15.98
CA ALA A 266 -0.97 -14.39 -16.95
C ALA A 266 -1.85 -15.06 -18.05
N SER A 267 -2.97 -15.68 -17.67
CA SER A 267 -3.90 -16.34 -18.58
C SER A 267 -5.21 -15.58 -18.85
N TRP A 268 -5.41 -14.41 -18.24
CA TRP A 268 -6.66 -13.63 -18.32
C TRP A 268 -6.50 -12.28 -19.03
N GLY A 269 -5.27 -11.87 -19.36
CA GLY A 269 -4.97 -10.63 -20.08
C GLY A 269 -4.69 -9.43 -19.18
N GLU A 270 -4.87 -8.22 -19.72
CA GLU A 270 -4.70 -6.96 -18.99
C GLU A 270 -5.95 -6.65 -18.16
N PHE A 271 -5.77 -6.35 -16.87
CA PHE A 271 -6.85 -6.18 -15.91
C PHE A 271 -7.61 -4.86 -16.10
N ALA A 272 -6.85 -3.77 -16.30
CA ALA A 272 -7.35 -2.46 -16.67
C ALA A 272 -6.27 -1.75 -17.52
N THR A 273 -6.68 -1.00 -18.54
CA THR A 273 -5.75 -0.42 -19.54
C THR A 273 -4.80 0.61 -18.93
N GLN A 274 -3.53 0.54 -19.33
CA GLN A 274 -2.51 1.56 -19.07
C GLN A 274 -2.41 2.66 -20.16
N GLU A 275 -3.31 2.68 -21.14
CA GLU A 275 -3.28 3.73 -22.18
C GLU A 275 -3.52 5.11 -21.57
N CYS A 276 -2.53 6.01 -21.69
CA CYS A 276 -2.57 7.32 -21.06
C CYS A 276 -3.82 8.13 -21.44
N LEU A 277 -4.33 7.97 -22.67
CA LEU A 277 -5.51 8.66 -23.18
C LEU A 277 -6.85 8.05 -22.76
N ALA A 278 -6.86 6.92 -22.04
CA ALA A 278 -8.05 6.43 -21.35
C ALA A 278 -8.35 7.24 -20.08
N CYS A 279 -7.31 7.78 -19.43
CA CYS A 279 -7.42 8.54 -18.18
C CYS A 279 -7.15 10.06 -18.36
N HIS A 280 -6.37 10.48 -19.36
CA HIS A 280 -6.02 11.88 -19.61
C HIS A 280 -6.65 12.42 -20.91
N PRO A 281 -7.23 13.63 -20.91
CA PRO A 281 -7.72 14.25 -22.14
C PRO A 281 -6.54 14.61 -23.06
N ARG A 282 -6.78 14.64 -24.38
CA ARG A 282 -5.73 14.92 -25.39
C ARG A 282 -5.06 16.29 -25.28
N SER A 283 -5.63 17.21 -24.51
CA SER A 283 -5.08 18.52 -24.16
C SER A 283 -4.06 18.48 -23.02
N PHE A 284 -4.00 17.39 -22.25
CA PHE A 284 -3.12 17.26 -21.09
C PHE A 284 -1.66 16.97 -21.52
N PRO A 285 -0.67 17.73 -21.03
CA PRO A 285 0.74 17.49 -21.34
C PRO A 285 1.27 16.27 -20.56
N LEU A 286 1.19 15.10 -21.18
CA LEU A 286 1.67 13.82 -20.62
C LEU A 286 3.17 13.80 -20.27
N LYS A 287 3.98 14.70 -20.85
CA LYS A 287 5.39 14.86 -20.51
C LYS A 287 5.53 15.77 -19.27
N PRO A 288 6.06 15.30 -18.13
CA PRO A 288 6.29 16.14 -16.97
C PRO A 288 7.26 17.32 -17.25
N ILE A 289 7.06 18.43 -16.53
CA ILE A 289 7.78 19.69 -16.78
C ILE A 289 9.28 19.61 -16.47
N ASP A 290 9.69 18.69 -15.59
CA ASP A 290 11.08 18.46 -15.19
C ASP A 290 11.93 17.71 -16.23
N HIS A 291 11.31 17.11 -17.26
CA HIS A 291 12.00 16.33 -18.30
C HIS A 291 12.82 17.22 -19.26
N THR A 292 13.89 17.79 -18.73
CA THR A 292 14.85 18.72 -19.33
C THR A 292 16.23 18.07 -19.46
N THR A 293 17.18 18.76 -20.09
CA THR A 293 18.61 18.39 -20.05
C THR A 293 19.15 18.34 -18.62
N ASP A 294 18.77 19.33 -17.82
CA ASP A 294 19.38 19.63 -16.53
C ASP A 294 18.95 18.59 -15.46
N PHE A 295 17.74 18.06 -15.61
CA PHE A 295 17.29 16.87 -14.89
C PHE A 295 18.18 15.66 -15.16
N VAL A 296 18.37 15.29 -16.43
CA VAL A 296 19.20 14.13 -16.81
C VAL A 296 20.66 14.29 -16.35
N MET A 297 21.18 15.52 -16.37
CA MET A 297 22.54 15.84 -15.92
C MET A 297 22.70 15.94 -14.39
N GLY A 298 21.62 15.98 -13.60
CA GLY A 298 21.68 16.22 -12.16
C GLY A 298 20.58 15.51 -11.36
N GLU A 299 19.41 16.13 -11.26
CA GLU A 299 18.33 15.72 -10.35
C GLU A 299 17.79 14.30 -10.62
N HIS A 300 17.91 13.79 -11.84
CA HIS A 300 17.52 12.42 -12.21
C HIS A 300 18.13 11.37 -11.28
N LYS A 301 19.43 11.48 -10.98
CA LYS A 301 20.11 10.54 -10.07
C LYS A 301 19.44 10.51 -8.69
N LYS A 302 19.07 11.68 -8.18
CA LYS A 302 18.53 11.87 -6.83
C LYS A 302 17.08 11.40 -6.74
N GLN A 303 16.25 11.72 -7.74
CA GLN A 303 14.86 11.24 -7.81
C GLN A 303 14.81 9.72 -7.99
N ALA A 304 15.55 9.16 -8.95
CA ALA A 304 15.58 7.71 -9.23
C ALA A 304 16.09 6.85 -8.06
N THR A 305 16.87 7.42 -7.13
CA THR A 305 17.25 6.74 -5.88
C THR A 305 16.25 6.89 -4.73
N GLY A 306 15.25 7.77 -4.85
CA GLY A 306 14.22 8.00 -3.84
C GLY A 306 12.98 7.15 -4.09
N ASP A 307 12.37 7.31 -5.26
CA ASP A 307 11.32 6.43 -5.78
C ASP A 307 11.52 6.22 -7.28
N ILE A 308 11.66 4.96 -7.69
CA ILE A 308 11.73 4.57 -9.11
C ILE A 308 10.34 4.18 -9.65
N GLY A 309 9.39 3.89 -8.76
CA GLY A 309 8.01 3.55 -9.09
C GLY A 309 7.32 4.65 -9.88
N THR A 310 7.57 5.92 -9.54
CA THR A 310 7.05 7.08 -10.28
C THR A 310 7.59 7.19 -11.70
N CYS A 311 8.82 6.73 -11.96
CA CYS A 311 9.34 6.62 -13.32
C CYS A 311 8.69 5.45 -14.07
N THR A 312 8.50 4.30 -13.43
CA THR A 312 8.00 3.07 -14.09
C THR A 312 6.52 3.11 -14.49
N MET A 313 5.74 4.07 -13.99
CA MET A 313 4.39 4.35 -14.53
C MET A 313 4.44 4.68 -16.03
N CYS A 314 5.51 5.34 -16.50
CA CYS A 314 5.66 5.80 -17.88
C CYS A 314 6.81 5.11 -18.65
N HIS A 315 7.84 4.62 -17.94
CA HIS A 315 9.07 4.11 -18.55
C HIS A 315 9.28 2.62 -18.26
N GLN A 316 9.40 1.84 -19.34
CA GLN A 316 9.76 0.42 -19.28
C GLN A 316 11.28 0.23 -19.27
N SER A 317 11.77 -0.96 -18.90
CA SER A 317 13.21 -1.27 -18.76
C SER A 317 14.07 -0.88 -19.97
N ASP A 318 13.51 -0.99 -21.18
CA ASP A 318 14.21 -0.67 -22.44
C ASP A 318 14.52 0.83 -22.61
N PHE A 319 13.89 1.72 -21.81
CA PHE A 319 14.26 3.13 -21.69
C PHE A 319 15.48 3.32 -20.77
N CYS A 320 15.52 2.58 -19.66
CA CYS A 320 16.55 2.67 -18.63
C CYS A 320 17.88 2.02 -19.07
N VAL A 321 17.80 0.80 -19.62
CA VAL A 321 18.96 -0.07 -19.90
C VAL A 321 19.99 0.55 -20.85
N PRO A 322 19.65 1.27 -21.94
CA PRO A 322 20.65 1.85 -22.83
C PRO A 322 21.55 2.90 -22.16
N CYS A 323 21.02 3.66 -21.19
CA CYS A 323 21.84 4.57 -20.38
C CYS A 323 22.61 3.81 -19.30
N HIS A 324 21.92 2.99 -18.50
CA HIS A 324 22.54 2.29 -17.37
C HIS A 324 23.46 1.12 -17.77
N ASN A 325 23.51 0.73 -19.05
CA ASN A 325 24.48 -0.20 -19.62
C ASN A 325 25.56 0.52 -20.47
N ALA A 326 25.73 1.85 -20.29
CA ALA A 326 26.74 2.69 -20.93
C ALA A 326 26.70 2.71 -22.48
N GLN A 327 25.51 2.63 -23.08
CA GLN A 327 25.32 2.61 -24.55
C GLN A 327 24.95 3.98 -25.14
N LYS A 328 24.61 4.97 -24.31
CA LYS A 328 24.22 6.33 -24.74
C LYS A 328 25.28 7.38 -24.37
N LYS A 329 25.34 8.45 -25.16
CA LYS A 329 25.99 9.71 -24.73
C LYS A 329 24.98 10.62 -24.04
N LEU A 330 25.45 11.36 -23.05
CA LEU A 330 24.69 12.38 -22.33
C LEU A 330 24.76 13.74 -23.06
N PRO A 331 23.89 14.71 -22.74
CA PRO A 331 23.89 16.05 -23.36
C PRO A 331 25.21 16.82 -23.30
N ASP A 332 26.07 16.56 -22.31
CA ASP A 332 27.42 17.14 -22.19
C ASP A 332 28.48 16.46 -23.08
N GLY A 333 28.10 15.41 -23.82
CA GLY A 333 28.97 14.60 -24.67
C GLY A 333 29.70 13.46 -23.96
N SER A 334 29.55 13.32 -22.63
CA SER A 334 30.08 12.21 -21.84
C SER A 334 29.35 10.90 -22.14
N GLN A 335 29.93 9.76 -21.77
CA GLN A 335 29.27 8.46 -21.88
C GLN A 335 28.44 8.19 -20.62
N SER A 336 27.20 7.72 -20.80
CA SER A 336 26.34 7.29 -19.70
C SER A 336 27.03 6.24 -18.80
N PRO A 337 26.87 6.32 -17.46
CA PRO A 337 27.56 5.43 -16.55
C PRO A 337 26.93 4.03 -16.54
N LYS A 338 27.77 2.99 -16.48
CA LYS A 338 27.28 1.63 -16.25
C LYS A 338 26.85 1.48 -14.79
N VAL A 339 25.57 1.21 -14.56
CA VAL A 339 24.98 0.98 -13.24
C VAL A 339 24.57 -0.49 -13.15
N ILE A 340 25.25 -1.23 -12.28
CA ILE A 340 24.90 -2.59 -11.88
C ILE A 340 24.63 -2.52 -10.37
N PRO A 341 23.49 -3.05 -9.86
CA PRO A 341 23.27 -3.14 -8.42
C PRO A 341 24.37 -3.96 -7.72
N VAL A 342 24.78 -3.53 -6.53
CA VAL A 342 26.02 -4.02 -5.88
C VAL A 342 25.94 -5.50 -5.52
N ASP A 343 24.75 -6.02 -5.20
CA ASP A 343 24.49 -7.43 -4.96
C ASP A 343 24.81 -8.30 -6.18
N HIS A 344 24.43 -7.89 -7.40
CA HIS A 344 24.65 -8.62 -8.65
C HIS A 344 26.15 -8.82 -8.98
N THR A 345 27.06 -8.15 -8.29
CA THR A 345 28.52 -8.32 -8.41
C THR A 345 29.11 -9.37 -7.45
N LYS A 346 28.29 -9.93 -6.54
CA LYS A 346 28.74 -10.84 -5.48
C LYS A 346 28.42 -12.31 -5.79
N PRO A 347 29.22 -13.27 -5.27
CA PRO A 347 28.95 -14.70 -5.44
C PRO A 347 27.57 -15.13 -4.91
N GLU A 348 27.12 -14.53 -3.80
CA GLU A 348 25.88 -14.94 -3.09
C GLU A 348 24.60 -14.54 -3.83
N TRP A 349 24.67 -13.69 -4.85
CA TRP A 349 23.51 -13.31 -5.66
C TRP A 349 22.89 -14.51 -6.40
N ARG A 350 23.71 -15.41 -6.94
CA ARG A 350 23.21 -16.58 -7.69
C ARG A 350 22.26 -17.44 -6.84
N PRO A 351 22.64 -17.93 -5.65
CA PRO A 351 21.70 -18.65 -4.78
C PRO A 351 20.61 -17.74 -4.19
N GLY A 352 20.93 -16.49 -3.79
CA GLY A 352 20.00 -15.65 -3.02
C GLY A 352 18.97 -14.82 -3.81
N HIS A 353 19.09 -14.68 -5.13
CA HIS A 353 18.16 -13.82 -5.90
C HIS A 353 16.72 -14.37 -5.97
N GLY A 354 16.55 -15.70 -5.87
CA GLY A 354 15.24 -16.34 -5.88
C GLY A 354 14.39 -15.96 -4.67
N ASP A 355 15.00 -15.95 -3.47
CA ASP A 355 14.33 -15.54 -2.23
C ASP A 355 13.83 -14.09 -2.32
N LYS A 356 14.63 -13.20 -2.93
CA LYS A 356 14.25 -11.80 -3.14
C LYS A 356 13.09 -11.67 -4.11
N PHE A 357 13.10 -12.40 -5.23
CA PHE A 357 11.97 -12.43 -6.17
C PHE A 357 10.68 -12.91 -5.50
N LEU A 358 10.75 -13.94 -4.65
CA LEU A 358 9.60 -14.45 -3.89
C LEU A 358 9.11 -13.48 -2.80
N ALA A 359 10.02 -12.76 -2.15
CA ALA A 359 9.70 -11.68 -1.22
C ALA A 359 9.25 -10.38 -1.91
N GLN A 360 9.21 -10.34 -3.25
CA GLN A 360 8.94 -9.16 -4.09
C GLN A 360 9.94 -8.00 -3.87
N GLU A 361 11.14 -8.33 -3.42
CA GLU A 361 12.25 -7.39 -3.19
C GLU A 361 13.10 -7.14 -4.45
N GLY A 362 13.75 -5.97 -4.50
CA GLY A 362 14.84 -5.70 -5.45
C GLY A 362 14.43 -5.16 -6.82
N SER A 363 13.14 -4.96 -7.07
CA SER A 363 12.59 -4.22 -8.24
C SER A 363 13.16 -4.65 -9.60
N CYS A 364 13.37 -5.96 -9.79
CA CYS A 364 14.12 -6.50 -10.94
C CYS A 364 13.59 -6.04 -12.31
N SER A 365 12.28 -5.86 -12.42
CA SER A 365 11.57 -5.41 -13.63
C SER A 365 11.98 -4.01 -14.14
N VAL A 366 12.59 -3.17 -13.29
CA VAL A 366 13.16 -1.86 -13.69
C VAL A 366 14.27 -2.03 -14.74
N CYS A 367 15.03 -3.13 -14.66
CA CYS A 367 16.19 -3.39 -15.52
C CYS A 367 16.04 -4.66 -16.38
N HIS A 368 15.11 -5.55 -16.05
CA HIS A 368 14.98 -6.87 -16.66
C HIS A 368 13.57 -7.16 -17.18
N THR A 369 13.50 -7.59 -18.44
CA THR A 369 12.30 -8.16 -19.05
C THR A 369 12.19 -9.66 -18.74
N ASN A 370 11.03 -10.29 -18.98
CA ASN A 370 10.90 -11.75 -18.88
C ASN A 370 11.93 -12.51 -19.75
N GLN A 371 12.28 -11.97 -20.92
CA GLN A 371 13.35 -12.51 -21.78
C GLN A 371 14.75 -12.44 -21.15
N SER A 372 14.97 -11.60 -20.13
CA SER A 372 16.20 -11.60 -19.35
C SER A 372 16.25 -12.79 -18.39
N CYS A 373 15.12 -13.11 -17.75
CA CYS A 373 14.98 -14.24 -16.84
C CYS A 373 15.16 -15.58 -17.57
N THR A 374 14.49 -15.76 -18.72
CA THR A 374 14.53 -17.01 -19.51
C THR A 374 15.87 -17.28 -20.22
N ARG A 375 16.92 -16.50 -19.95
CA ARG A 375 18.30 -16.80 -20.38
C ARG A 375 19.05 -17.69 -19.37
N CYS A 376 18.53 -17.81 -18.15
CA CYS A 376 19.04 -18.70 -17.11
C CYS A 376 17.95 -19.66 -16.63
N HIS A 377 16.72 -19.18 -16.47
CA HIS A 377 15.55 -19.97 -16.08
C HIS A 377 14.84 -20.52 -17.33
N LEU A 378 15.39 -21.59 -17.94
CA LEU A 378 14.74 -22.27 -19.08
C LEU A 378 13.61 -23.19 -18.56
N THR A 379 13.88 -23.95 -17.50
CA THR A 379 12.86 -24.55 -16.65
C THR A 379 12.13 -23.46 -15.84
N PRO A 380 10.78 -23.50 -15.72
CA PRO A 380 10.01 -22.53 -14.94
C PRO A 380 10.40 -22.53 -13.46
N MET A 381 10.63 -21.33 -12.89
CA MET A 381 11.07 -21.14 -11.51
C MET A 381 10.11 -20.23 -10.71
N PRO A 382 9.76 -20.59 -9.46
CA PRO A 382 10.09 -21.85 -8.77
C PRO A 382 9.52 -23.07 -9.50
N HIS A 383 10.21 -24.21 -9.37
CA HIS A 383 9.76 -25.48 -9.94
C HIS A 383 8.30 -25.76 -9.54
N PRO A 384 7.40 -26.11 -10.48
CA PRO A 384 6.00 -26.37 -10.17
C PRO A 384 5.86 -27.58 -9.23
N THR A 385 4.77 -27.66 -8.46
CA THR A 385 4.51 -28.81 -7.58
C THR A 385 4.37 -30.13 -8.35
N THR A 386 4.08 -30.09 -9.64
CA THR A 386 4.05 -31.24 -10.57
C THR A 386 5.41 -31.60 -11.16
N TRP A 387 6.47 -30.86 -10.84
CA TRP A 387 7.79 -31.00 -11.47
C TRP A 387 8.34 -32.42 -11.39
N MET A 388 8.25 -33.09 -10.23
CA MET A 388 8.81 -34.43 -10.05
C MET A 388 8.19 -35.44 -11.03
N THR A 389 6.86 -35.43 -11.17
CA THR A 389 6.13 -36.29 -12.12
C THR A 389 6.50 -35.97 -13.57
N GLN A 390 6.52 -34.68 -13.93
CA GLN A 390 6.87 -34.23 -15.28
C GLN A 390 8.32 -34.53 -15.64
N HIS A 391 9.24 -34.44 -14.67
CA HIS A 391 10.65 -34.78 -14.79
C HIS A 391 10.84 -36.28 -15.06
N THR A 392 10.15 -37.16 -14.32
CA THR A 392 10.21 -38.62 -14.54
C THR A 392 9.60 -39.06 -15.87
N GLU A 393 8.62 -38.33 -16.41
CA GLU A 393 7.93 -38.69 -17.66
C GLU A 393 8.65 -38.18 -18.92
N ASN A 394 9.22 -36.97 -18.88
CA ASN A 394 9.70 -36.28 -20.09
C ASN A 394 11.24 -36.23 -20.19
N GLY A 395 11.92 -36.21 -19.04
CA GLY A 395 13.35 -35.90 -18.97
C GLY A 395 13.68 -34.43 -19.28
N TYR A 396 14.76 -33.91 -18.67
CA TYR A 396 15.25 -32.55 -18.92
C TYR A 396 16.74 -32.56 -19.26
N PRO A 397 17.22 -31.68 -20.16
CA PRO A 397 18.66 -31.59 -20.45
C PRO A 397 19.44 -31.17 -19.21
N THR A 398 20.41 -31.99 -18.79
CA THR A 398 21.23 -31.74 -17.58
C THR A 398 21.86 -30.35 -17.52
N LYS A 399 22.20 -29.78 -18.69
CA LYS A 399 22.78 -28.44 -18.87
C LYS A 399 21.87 -27.28 -18.46
N ASP A 400 20.57 -27.49 -18.36
CA ASP A 400 19.65 -26.50 -17.77
C ASP A 400 19.77 -26.54 -16.24
N CYS A 401 19.67 -27.74 -15.65
CA CYS A 401 19.86 -27.96 -14.22
C CYS A 401 21.24 -27.46 -13.73
N ASP A 402 22.30 -27.58 -14.55
CA ASP A 402 23.65 -27.07 -14.28
C ASP A 402 23.72 -25.56 -14.01
N VAL A 403 22.73 -24.76 -14.44
CA VAL A 403 22.71 -23.30 -14.24
C VAL A 403 22.56 -22.92 -12.75
N CYS A 404 21.88 -23.77 -11.98
CA CYS A 404 21.60 -23.56 -10.56
C CYS A 404 22.09 -24.72 -9.66
N HIS A 405 21.94 -25.97 -10.09
CA HIS A 405 22.32 -27.17 -9.35
C HIS A 405 23.73 -27.64 -9.78
N SER A 406 24.76 -26.99 -9.25
CA SER A 406 26.16 -27.37 -9.46
C SER A 406 26.59 -28.61 -8.69
N ASP A 407 25.92 -28.92 -7.57
CA ASP A 407 26.04 -30.20 -6.87
C ASP A 407 25.03 -31.19 -7.47
N LYS A 408 25.47 -32.43 -7.71
CA LYS A 408 24.67 -33.51 -8.31
C LYS A 408 24.30 -34.62 -7.31
N SER A 409 24.81 -34.58 -6.08
CA SER A 409 24.49 -35.57 -5.04
C SER A 409 22.98 -35.80 -4.89
N THR A 410 22.23 -34.71 -4.72
CA THR A 410 20.76 -34.69 -4.60
C THR A 410 20.02 -35.19 -5.85
N CYS A 411 20.65 -35.16 -7.03
CA CYS A 411 20.10 -35.80 -8.22
C CYS A 411 20.32 -37.33 -8.14
N GLN A 412 21.51 -37.77 -7.74
CA GLN A 412 21.86 -39.19 -7.68
C GLN A 412 21.08 -39.94 -6.60
N GLU A 413 20.70 -39.29 -5.50
CA GLU A 413 19.81 -39.86 -4.47
C GLU A 413 18.53 -40.49 -5.08
N CYS A 414 17.90 -39.83 -6.05
CA CYS A 414 16.71 -40.35 -6.72
C CYS A 414 17.02 -41.22 -7.95
N HIS A 415 18.07 -40.90 -8.73
CA HIS A 415 18.42 -41.64 -9.94
C HIS A 415 19.12 -42.99 -9.68
N HIS A 416 19.76 -43.17 -8.52
CA HIS A 416 20.40 -44.42 -8.10
C HIS A 416 19.75 -45.06 -6.86
N GLY A 417 18.88 -44.37 -6.12
CA GLY A 417 18.27 -44.90 -4.89
C GLY A 417 17.44 -46.18 -5.09
N SER A 418 16.88 -46.42 -6.28
CA SER A 418 16.22 -47.70 -6.59
C SER A 418 17.18 -48.89 -6.71
N LEU A 419 18.49 -48.63 -6.82
CA LEU A 419 19.56 -49.62 -7.01
C LEU A 419 20.49 -49.73 -5.78
N GLU A 420 20.20 -49.05 -4.67
CA GLU A 420 21.06 -49.00 -3.47
C GLU A 420 21.32 -50.41 -2.86
N ASN A 421 20.27 -51.24 -2.88
CA ASN A 421 20.27 -52.62 -2.38
C ASN A 421 20.58 -53.67 -3.48
N ASP A 422 20.72 -53.25 -4.74
CA ASP A 422 20.97 -54.17 -5.85
C ASP A 422 22.44 -54.60 -5.93
N LEU A 423 22.67 -55.75 -6.56
CA LEU A 423 24.02 -56.26 -6.79
C LEU A 423 24.80 -55.33 -7.72
N LEU A 424 26.04 -55.04 -7.37
CA LEU A 424 26.97 -54.27 -8.20
C LEU A 424 27.47 -55.17 -9.34
N VAL A 425 26.68 -55.30 -10.41
CA VAL A 425 26.94 -56.15 -11.59
C VAL A 425 26.54 -55.44 -12.88
N ALA A 426 27.11 -55.86 -14.01
CA ALA A 426 26.91 -55.20 -15.30
C ALA A 426 25.43 -55.17 -15.73
N GLU A 427 24.69 -56.24 -15.46
CA GLU A 427 23.29 -56.43 -15.82
C GLU A 427 22.37 -55.34 -15.24
N ASN A 428 22.68 -54.87 -14.02
CA ASN A 428 21.88 -53.87 -13.30
C ASN A 428 22.19 -52.44 -13.74
N CYS A 429 23.35 -52.19 -14.36
CA CYS A 429 23.82 -50.84 -14.67
C CYS A 429 23.85 -50.52 -16.17
N VAL A 430 24.20 -51.49 -17.03
CA VAL A 430 24.36 -51.28 -18.49
C VAL A 430 23.05 -50.83 -19.17
N GLY A 431 21.89 -51.21 -18.63
CA GLY A 431 20.58 -50.73 -19.12
C GLY A 431 20.37 -49.21 -19.03
N CYS A 432 21.09 -48.53 -18.13
CA CYS A 432 21.08 -47.07 -17.97
C CYS A 432 22.38 -46.42 -18.47
N HIS A 433 23.49 -47.17 -18.49
CA HIS A 433 24.84 -46.73 -18.81
C HIS A 433 25.52 -47.72 -19.76
N GLU A 434 25.14 -47.73 -21.04
CA GLU A 434 25.70 -48.63 -22.06
C GLU A 434 27.23 -48.50 -22.19
N GLU A 435 27.84 -47.37 -21.78
CA GLU A 435 29.30 -47.23 -21.69
C GLU A 435 29.95 -48.23 -20.73
N MET A 436 29.28 -48.64 -19.65
CA MET A 436 29.79 -49.60 -18.66
C MET A 436 30.02 -51.02 -19.23
N LYS A 437 29.53 -51.28 -20.44
CA LYS A 437 29.71 -52.52 -21.21
C LYS A 437 31.09 -52.64 -21.86
N THR A 438 31.93 -51.61 -21.74
CA THR A 438 33.24 -51.54 -22.41
C THR A 438 34.29 -52.37 -21.67
N ASP A 439 34.91 -53.32 -22.35
CA ASP A 439 36.05 -54.10 -21.86
C ASP A 439 37.34 -53.71 -22.63
N PRO A 440 38.46 -53.38 -21.95
CA PRO A 440 38.61 -53.25 -20.50
C PRO A 440 37.88 -51.99 -19.97
N PRO A 441 37.32 -52.05 -18.73
CA PRO A 441 36.62 -50.91 -18.11
C PRO A 441 37.44 -49.62 -18.00
N THR A 442 38.78 -49.67 -18.01
CA THR A 442 39.63 -48.46 -18.02
C THR A 442 39.51 -47.63 -19.30
N SER A 443 38.88 -48.19 -20.35
CA SER A 443 38.55 -47.47 -21.59
C SER A 443 37.35 -46.51 -21.44
N ILE A 444 36.62 -46.57 -20.32
CA ILE A 444 35.43 -45.76 -20.07
C ILE A 444 35.84 -44.33 -19.68
N LYS A 445 35.43 -43.35 -20.49
CA LYS A 445 35.85 -41.94 -20.33
C LYS A 445 35.28 -41.22 -19.10
N ASN A 446 34.17 -41.71 -18.54
CA ASN A 446 33.60 -41.19 -17.31
C ASN A 446 34.15 -41.98 -16.13
N ILE A 447 34.97 -41.34 -15.30
CA ILE A 447 35.74 -41.98 -14.23
C ILE A 447 34.83 -42.77 -13.27
N SER A 448 33.71 -42.19 -12.84
CA SER A 448 32.78 -42.87 -11.92
C SER A 448 32.09 -44.09 -12.56
N LEU A 449 31.84 -44.07 -13.88
CA LEU A 449 31.31 -45.24 -14.58
C LEU A 449 32.39 -46.34 -14.74
N ALA A 450 33.65 -45.95 -14.98
CA ALA A 450 34.78 -46.86 -15.01
C ALA A 450 35.01 -47.54 -13.64
N GLU A 451 34.88 -46.77 -12.56
CA GLU A 451 35.06 -47.25 -11.18
C GLU A 451 33.98 -48.25 -10.76
N HIS A 452 32.71 -48.08 -11.14
CA HIS A 452 31.72 -49.13 -10.92
C HIS A 452 32.01 -50.38 -11.78
N ALA A 453 32.38 -50.18 -13.05
CA ALA A 453 32.60 -51.29 -13.99
C ALA A 453 33.80 -52.20 -13.66
N VAL A 454 34.88 -51.68 -13.04
CA VAL A 454 35.97 -52.55 -12.54
C VAL A 454 35.56 -53.44 -11.36
N HIS A 455 34.47 -53.11 -10.66
CA HIS A 455 34.02 -53.84 -9.47
C HIS A 455 32.91 -54.87 -9.72
N PHE A 456 32.32 -54.95 -10.92
CA PHE A 456 31.25 -55.92 -11.23
C PHE A 456 31.62 -57.40 -10.93
N ASN A 457 32.89 -57.75 -11.08
CA ASN A 457 33.41 -59.09 -10.81
C ASN A 457 33.95 -59.29 -9.37
N VAL A 458 33.65 -58.39 -8.43
CA VAL A 458 34.10 -58.52 -7.03
C VAL A 458 33.42 -59.68 -6.33
N GLN A 459 32.10 -59.84 -6.49
CA GLN A 459 31.32 -60.89 -5.79
C GLN A 459 31.89 -62.30 -6.00
N GLU A 460 32.32 -62.63 -7.22
CA GLU A 460 32.95 -63.91 -7.56
C GLU A 460 34.28 -64.12 -6.83
N ARG A 461 35.06 -63.05 -6.65
CA ARG A 461 36.37 -63.07 -5.98
C ARG A 461 36.25 -63.17 -4.46
N VAL A 462 35.24 -62.53 -3.86
CA VAL A 462 35.06 -62.49 -2.40
C VAL A 462 34.16 -63.61 -1.87
N GLY A 463 33.42 -64.32 -2.73
CA GLY A 463 32.54 -65.42 -2.35
C GLY A 463 31.28 -64.98 -1.58
N ARG A 464 30.83 -63.74 -1.77
CA ARG A 464 29.58 -63.19 -1.20
C ARG A 464 28.90 -62.25 -2.19
N LEU A 465 27.60 -62.03 -1.99
CA LEU A 465 26.88 -60.93 -2.63
C LEU A 465 27.56 -59.58 -2.27
N TYR A 466 27.58 -58.67 -3.24
CA TYR A 466 28.22 -57.35 -3.13
C TYR A 466 27.28 -56.31 -3.74
N VAL A 467 26.89 -55.31 -2.94
CA VAL A 467 25.84 -54.32 -3.26
C VAL A 467 26.40 -52.90 -3.25
N CYS A 468 25.67 -51.93 -3.79
CA CYS A 468 26.11 -50.53 -3.80
C CYS A 468 26.46 -50.02 -2.39
N ASP A 469 25.65 -50.35 -1.38
CA ASP A 469 25.86 -49.99 0.03
C ASP A 469 27.19 -50.49 0.65
N ASP A 470 27.83 -51.54 0.10
CA ASP A 470 29.18 -51.96 0.53
C ASP A 470 30.25 -50.88 0.26
N CYS A 471 29.98 -49.96 -0.68
CA CYS A 471 30.81 -48.80 -1.00
C CYS A 471 30.16 -47.48 -0.57
N HIS A 472 28.84 -47.37 -0.67
CA HIS A 472 28.09 -46.11 -0.54
C HIS A 472 27.61 -45.79 0.88
N ILE A 473 28.40 -46.17 1.90
CA ILE A 473 28.14 -46.02 3.35
C ILE A 473 27.70 -44.60 3.78
N GLY A 474 28.05 -43.56 3.01
CA GLY A 474 27.65 -42.18 3.26
C GLY A 474 26.26 -41.76 2.74
N PHE A 475 25.59 -42.58 1.93
CA PHE A 475 24.26 -42.29 1.37
C PHE A 475 23.12 -42.83 2.26
N THR A 476 23.31 -43.95 2.96
CA THR A 476 22.24 -44.60 3.71
C THR A 476 22.18 -44.21 5.19
N VAL A 477 20.99 -43.75 5.60
CA VAL A 477 20.45 -43.57 6.97
C VAL A 477 21.19 -42.63 7.98
N ALA A 478 22.46 -42.26 7.80
CA ALA A 478 23.22 -41.48 8.78
C ALA A 478 23.63 -40.07 8.28
N ARG A 479 22.95 -39.02 8.76
CA ARG A 479 23.20 -37.60 8.39
C ARG A 479 24.54 -37.05 8.91
N VAL A 480 25.65 -37.38 8.25
CA VAL A 480 26.95 -36.70 8.40
C VAL A 480 27.53 -36.37 7.01
N MET A 481 26.80 -35.57 6.23
CA MET A 481 27.31 -35.02 4.97
C MET A 481 28.51 -34.09 5.25
N GLN A 482 29.70 -34.51 4.80
CA GLN A 482 30.72 -33.54 4.39
C GLN A 482 30.27 -32.92 3.05
N PRO A 483 30.37 -31.59 2.84
CA PRO A 483 29.93 -30.98 1.60
C PRO A 483 30.71 -31.52 0.39
N ALA A 484 30.00 -32.08 -0.60
CA ALA A 484 30.59 -32.63 -1.82
C ALA A 484 31.40 -31.60 -2.63
N SER A 485 31.13 -30.31 -2.41
CA SER A 485 31.87 -29.16 -2.96
C SER A 485 33.33 -29.04 -2.49
N GLN A 486 33.78 -29.78 -1.47
CA GLN A 486 35.17 -29.70 -0.97
C GLN A 486 36.13 -30.76 -1.51
N THR A 487 35.66 -31.94 -1.93
CA THR A 487 36.56 -33.00 -2.40
C THR A 487 36.67 -33.07 -3.91
N GLN A 488 35.54 -33.18 -4.62
CA GLN A 488 35.49 -33.55 -6.05
C GLN A 488 36.37 -34.79 -6.37
N ALA A 489 36.58 -35.63 -5.36
CA ALA A 489 37.53 -36.73 -5.32
C ALA A 489 36.97 -37.80 -4.38
N HIS A 490 37.25 -39.05 -4.73
CA HIS A 490 36.67 -40.22 -4.07
C HIS A 490 37.18 -40.29 -2.62
N ASP A 491 36.32 -40.71 -1.69
CA ASP A 491 36.76 -40.90 -0.31
C ASP A 491 37.56 -42.21 -0.22
N LEU A 492 38.85 -42.12 -0.54
CA LEU A 492 39.78 -43.24 -0.66
C LEU A 492 39.88 -44.09 0.62
N ARG A 493 39.37 -43.60 1.76
CA ARG A 493 39.20 -44.39 2.99
C ARG A 493 38.32 -45.61 2.75
N LEU A 494 37.18 -45.42 2.07
CA LEU A 494 36.23 -46.49 1.69
C LEU A 494 36.90 -47.51 0.76
N CYS A 495 37.75 -47.04 -0.15
CA CYS A 495 38.53 -47.93 -1.01
C CYS A 495 39.46 -48.83 -0.16
N TYR A 496 40.18 -48.27 0.82
CA TYR A 496 41.09 -49.02 1.68
C TYR A 496 40.41 -50.04 2.60
N ASP A 497 39.11 -49.92 2.88
CA ASP A 497 38.37 -50.94 3.63
C ASP A 497 38.32 -52.30 2.87
N CYS A 498 38.43 -52.28 1.54
CA CYS A 498 38.58 -53.47 0.69
C CYS A 498 40.01 -53.66 0.13
N HIS A 499 40.68 -52.59 -0.26
CA HIS A 499 41.95 -52.63 -1.00
C HIS A 499 43.17 -52.85 -0.10
N GLY A 500 43.67 -54.09 -0.10
CA GLY A 500 44.72 -54.59 0.78
C GLY A 500 44.22 -55.35 2.01
N ASN A 501 42.91 -55.29 2.31
CA ASN A 501 42.35 -55.88 3.51
C ASN A 501 41.97 -57.36 3.36
N LEU A 502 42.04 -58.08 4.48
CA LEU A 502 41.61 -59.47 4.59
C LEU A 502 40.11 -59.56 4.87
N ASN A 503 39.39 -60.32 4.05
CA ASN A 503 38.00 -60.69 4.28
C ASN A 503 37.88 -61.43 5.64
N PRO A 504 37.11 -60.92 6.61
CA PRO A 504 37.03 -61.51 7.95
C PRO A 504 36.51 -62.94 7.98
N ALA A 505 35.70 -63.36 6.99
CA ALA A 505 35.12 -64.69 6.90
C ALA A 505 36.00 -65.67 6.12
N THR A 506 36.42 -65.31 4.89
CA THR A 506 37.17 -66.23 4.00
C THR A 506 38.68 -66.23 4.26
N LYS A 507 39.21 -65.23 4.98
CA LYS A 507 40.64 -64.97 5.21
C LYS A 507 41.47 -64.73 3.95
N LEU A 508 40.83 -64.48 2.81
CA LEU A 508 41.47 -64.05 1.57
C LEU A 508 41.59 -62.52 1.52
N ILE A 509 42.57 -61.99 0.79
CA ILE A 509 42.66 -60.55 0.51
C ILE A 509 41.53 -60.18 -0.46
N ILE A 510 40.74 -59.15 -0.15
CA ILE A 510 39.56 -58.72 -0.94
C ILE A 510 39.98 -58.18 -2.32
N ALA A 511 40.94 -57.25 -2.34
CA ALA A 511 41.60 -56.80 -3.55
C ALA A 511 43.13 -56.62 -3.31
N PRO A 512 44.00 -57.05 -4.24
CA PRO A 512 45.42 -57.30 -3.95
C PRO A 512 46.31 -56.05 -3.89
N TYR A 513 45.78 -54.86 -4.18
CA TYR A 513 46.51 -53.60 -4.21
C TYR A 513 46.12 -52.76 -3.00
N SER A 514 47.10 -52.25 -2.27
CA SER A 514 46.90 -51.47 -1.03
C SER A 514 47.60 -50.12 -1.09
N GLY A 515 47.13 -49.14 -0.32
CA GLY A 515 47.76 -47.82 -0.22
C GLY A 515 48.02 -47.19 -1.59
N SER A 516 49.27 -46.77 -1.82
CA SER A 516 49.68 -46.14 -3.08
C SER A 516 49.73 -47.07 -4.29
N ASP A 517 49.75 -48.40 -4.12
CA ASP A 517 49.68 -49.33 -5.24
C ASP A 517 48.29 -49.40 -5.86
N LEU A 518 47.21 -49.11 -5.09
CA LEU A 518 45.88 -48.91 -5.67
C LEU A 518 45.91 -47.76 -6.68
N CYS A 519 46.44 -46.60 -6.27
CA CYS A 519 46.55 -45.41 -7.12
C CYS A 519 47.35 -45.71 -8.41
N ARG A 520 48.43 -46.49 -8.31
CA ARG A 520 49.25 -46.90 -9.47
C ARG A 520 48.51 -47.82 -10.44
N GLN A 521 47.53 -48.59 -9.99
CA GLN A 521 46.80 -49.53 -10.85
C GLN A 521 45.62 -48.83 -11.55
N CYS A 522 44.85 -48.01 -10.82
CA CYS A 522 43.75 -47.22 -11.40
C CYS A 522 44.23 -46.12 -12.35
N HIS A 523 45.46 -45.62 -12.18
CA HIS A 523 46.05 -44.59 -13.05
C HIS A 523 47.11 -45.12 -14.03
N LYS A 524 47.10 -46.42 -14.35
CA LYS A 524 48.01 -47.02 -15.36
C LYS A 524 47.98 -46.32 -16.73
N ASP A 525 46.79 -45.85 -17.11
CA ASP A 525 46.55 -45.22 -18.41
C ASP A 525 46.76 -43.69 -18.36
N LEU A 526 47.08 -43.15 -17.18
CA LEU A 526 47.69 -41.82 -17.04
C LEU A 526 49.21 -41.98 -17.06
N ASN A 527 49.87 -41.34 -18.01
CA ASN A 527 51.32 -41.45 -18.20
C ASN A 527 52.08 -40.52 -17.21
N ILE A 528 52.09 -40.90 -15.92
CA ILE A 528 52.71 -40.16 -14.79
C ILE A 528 54.08 -40.76 -14.40
#